data_AF-A0A533Y0T1-F1
#
_entry.id   AF-A0A533Y0T1-F1
#
_cell.length_a   1.000
_cell.length_b   1.000
_cell.length_c   1.000
_cell.angle_alpha   90.00
_cell.angle_beta   90.00
_cell.angle_gamma   90.00
#
_symmetry.space_group_name_H-M   'P 1'
#
loop_
_entity.id
_entity.type
_entity.pdbx_description
1 polymer ?
#
loop_
_entity_poly.entity_id
_entity_poly.type
_entity_poly.pdbx_seq_one_letter_code
_entity_poly.pdbx_strand_id
1 'polypeptide(L)'
;MAKGLEQGIEQYRVKTEPFYAEVNGEIGLFKAAATARMPVMLKGPTGCGKTRFIQYMAHKLGRPLITVACHEDLTASDLVGRFLLKGDETVWVDGPLTLGVKHGAIVYLDEIVEARKDTTVIIHPLSDDRRLLPIEKKGQMIEAVDDFLLVISYNPGYQSVLKDLKQSTKQRFMAIEFSYPPRDLEARILEREAGVGKEVAVSLVTVGEKVRNLKNHGLEEGVSTRLLIYAGQLIKSGVKPQAACEAAIIRPITDDADMQRSLREIVTAVF
;
A
#
# COMPACT_ATOMS: atom_id res chain seq x y z
N MET A 1 -30.38 15.87 19.64
CA MET A 1 -29.42 14.91 19.06
C MET A 1 -28.50 15.68 18.14
N ALA A 2 -27.26 15.95 18.57
CA ALA A 2 -26.30 16.69 17.77
C ALA A 2 -25.88 15.83 16.58
N LYS A 3 -26.30 16.22 15.37
CA LYS A 3 -25.74 15.71 14.12
C LYS A 3 -24.28 16.16 14.08
N GLY A 4 -23.38 15.31 14.56
CA GLY A 4 -21.95 15.46 14.29
C GLY A 4 -21.77 15.61 12.79
N LEU A 5 -20.82 16.45 12.37
CA LEU A 5 -20.39 16.53 10.99
C LEU A 5 -19.77 15.19 10.59
N GLU A 6 -20.62 14.24 10.19
CA GLU A 6 -20.18 13.04 9.47
C GLU A 6 -19.55 13.55 8.18
N GLN A 7 -18.22 13.57 8.13
CA GLN A 7 -17.54 13.55 6.84
C GLN A 7 -18.09 12.33 6.11
N GLY A 8 -18.88 12.55 5.07
CA GLY A 8 -19.66 11.50 4.45
C GLY A 8 -18.73 10.39 3.98
N ILE A 9 -18.94 9.16 4.47
CA ILE A 9 -18.17 7.97 4.10
C ILE A 9 -18.04 7.81 2.56
N GLU A 10 -19.00 8.36 1.83
CA GLU A 10 -19.04 8.46 0.37
C GLU A 10 -17.80 9.12 -0.26
N GLN A 11 -17.10 10.02 0.44
CA GLN A 11 -15.85 10.62 -0.06
C GLN A 11 -14.72 9.58 -0.22
N TYR A 12 -14.82 8.46 0.50
CA TYR A 12 -13.85 7.36 0.46
C TYR A 12 -14.17 6.32 -0.61
N ARG A 13 -15.23 6.50 -1.41
CA ARG A 13 -15.52 5.59 -2.52
C ARG A 13 -14.55 5.78 -3.67
N VAL A 14 -13.96 4.68 -4.12
CA VAL A 14 -13.23 4.62 -5.38
C VAL A 14 -14.27 4.66 -6.51
N LYS A 15 -14.41 5.81 -7.17
CA LYS A 15 -15.47 6.06 -8.17
C LYS A 15 -15.19 5.45 -9.55
N THR A 16 -13.91 5.39 -9.92
CA THR A 16 -13.47 4.88 -11.22
C THR A 16 -12.67 3.61 -11.00
N GLU A 17 -12.95 2.58 -11.80
CA GLU A 17 -12.20 1.33 -11.73
C GLU A 17 -10.71 1.59 -12.00
N PRO A 18 -9.82 1.40 -11.00
CA PRO A 18 -8.40 1.53 -11.23
C PRO A 18 -7.93 0.34 -12.06
N PHE A 19 -6.96 0.56 -12.95
CA PHE A 19 -6.32 -0.57 -13.61
C PHE A 19 -5.51 -1.39 -12.60
N TYR A 20 -5.77 -2.69 -12.57
CA TYR A 20 -5.00 -3.67 -11.83
C TYR A 20 -4.86 -4.93 -12.69
N ALA A 21 -3.67 -5.54 -12.64
CA ALA A 21 -3.36 -6.73 -13.40
C ALA A 21 -2.96 -7.84 -12.41
N GLU A 22 -3.77 -8.90 -12.36
CA GLU A 22 -3.60 -9.99 -11.41
C GLU A 22 -2.36 -10.84 -11.74
N VAL A 23 -1.62 -11.25 -10.70
CA VAL A 23 -0.37 -12.02 -10.85
C VAL A 23 -0.52 -13.47 -10.38
N ASN A 24 -1.03 -13.67 -9.16
CA ASN A 24 -0.98 -14.93 -8.40
C ASN A 24 -2.36 -15.35 -7.83
N GLY A 25 -3.46 -14.91 -8.43
CA GLY A 25 -4.82 -15.25 -7.96
C GLY A 25 -5.27 -14.45 -6.73
N GLU A 26 -4.59 -13.35 -6.41
CA GLU A 26 -4.85 -12.53 -5.23
C GLU A 26 -6.25 -11.91 -5.19
N ILE A 27 -6.90 -11.70 -6.34
CA ILE A 27 -8.28 -11.18 -6.39
C ILE A 27 -9.23 -12.22 -5.79
N GLY A 28 -9.08 -13.49 -6.16
CA GLY A 28 -9.88 -14.58 -5.63
C GLY A 28 -9.71 -14.76 -4.13
N LEU A 29 -8.46 -14.78 -3.67
CA LEU A 29 -8.12 -14.90 -2.25
C LEU A 29 -8.69 -13.76 -1.42
N PHE A 30 -8.57 -12.51 -1.89
CA PHE A 30 -9.08 -11.36 -1.17
C PHE A 30 -10.62 -11.35 -1.11
N LYS A 31 -11.31 -11.75 -2.18
CA LYS A 31 -12.77 -11.89 -2.16
C LYS A 31 -13.21 -12.94 -1.13
N ALA A 32 -12.55 -14.09 -1.08
CA ALA A 32 -12.85 -15.12 -0.10
C ALA A 32 -12.66 -14.60 1.34
N ALA A 33 -11.57 -13.88 1.59
CA ALA A 33 -11.32 -13.24 2.88
C ALA A 33 -12.35 -12.18 3.23
N ALA A 34 -12.75 -11.33 2.29
CA ALA A 34 -13.77 -10.31 2.49
C ALA A 34 -15.14 -10.91 2.85
N THR A 35 -15.55 -12.00 2.20
CA THR A 35 -16.78 -12.74 2.51
C THR A 35 -16.72 -13.36 3.91
N ALA A 36 -15.58 -13.95 4.26
CA ALA A 36 -15.35 -14.53 5.58
C ALA A 36 -14.98 -13.50 6.66
N ARG A 37 -14.94 -12.20 6.31
CA ARG A 37 -14.61 -11.07 7.20
C ARG A 37 -13.22 -11.22 7.85
N MET A 38 -12.31 -11.92 7.17
CA MET A 38 -10.96 -12.17 7.65
C MET A 38 -10.08 -10.92 7.45
N PRO A 39 -9.33 -10.47 8.48
CA PRO A 39 -8.32 -9.44 8.31
C PRO A 39 -7.25 -9.87 7.30
N VAL A 40 -6.82 -8.94 6.43
CA VAL A 40 -5.86 -9.23 5.36
C VAL A 40 -4.55 -8.46 5.55
N MET A 41 -3.43 -9.13 5.34
CA MET A 41 -2.09 -8.56 5.36
C MET A 41 -1.46 -8.67 3.97
N LEU A 42 -1.11 -7.54 3.37
CA LEU A 42 -0.41 -7.48 2.09
C LEU A 42 1.10 -7.38 2.34
N LYS A 43 1.86 -8.35 1.85
CA LYS A 43 3.34 -8.37 1.95
C LYS A 43 3.94 -8.22 0.57
N GLY A 44 5.07 -7.53 0.46
CA GLY A 44 5.82 -7.46 -0.79
C GLY A 44 6.70 -6.22 -0.87
N PRO A 45 7.58 -6.10 -1.88
CA PRO A 45 8.50 -4.96 -2.01
C PRO A 45 7.76 -3.65 -2.29
N THR A 46 8.46 -2.51 -2.20
CA THR A 46 7.84 -1.23 -2.53
C THR A 46 7.46 -1.16 -4.00
N GLY A 47 6.37 -0.46 -4.32
CA GLY A 47 5.99 -0.17 -5.71
C GLY A 47 5.63 -1.41 -6.55
N CYS A 48 5.27 -2.54 -5.95
CA CYS A 48 4.78 -3.74 -6.64
C CYS A 48 3.25 -3.77 -6.87
N GLY A 49 2.51 -2.78 -6.37
CA GLY A 49 1.07 -2.64 -6.64
C GLY A 49 0.11 -2.89 -5.48
N LYS A 50 0.57 -3.12 -4.24
CA LYS A 50 -0.31 -3.34 -3.05
C LYS A 50 -1.41 -2.28 -2.88
N THR A 51 -1.04 -1.00 -2.92
CA THR A 51 -2.01 0.11 -2.79
C THR A 51 -2.97 0.17 -3.98
N ARG A 52 -2.52 -0.15 -5.20
CA ARG A 52 -3.37 -0.22 -6.40
C ARG A 52 -4.34 -1.39 -6.32
N PHE A 53 -3.89 -2.53 -5.81
CA PHE A 53 -4.70 -3.71 -5.57
C PHE A 53 -5.85 -3.40 -4.60
N ILE A 54 -5.57 -2.76 -3.46
CA ILE A 54 -6.64 -2.50 -2.49
C ILE A 54 -7.66 -1.49 -3.02
N GLN A 55 -7.23 -0.50 -3.81
CA GLN A 55 -8.13 0.41 -4.53
C GLN A 55 -9.03 -0.36 -5.52
N TYR A 56 -8.46 -1.29 -6.27
CA TYR A 56 -9.20 -2.15 -7.20
C TYR A 56 -10.22 -3.02 -6.46
N MET A 57 -9.82 -3.65 -5.36
CA MET A 57 -10.71 -4.49 -4.55
C MET A 57 -11.82 -3.68 -3.88
N ALA A 58 -11.53 -2.48 -3.38
CA ALA A 58 -12.55 -1.58 -2.83
C ALA A 58 -13.61 -1.23 -3.88
N HIS A 59 -13.18 -0.85 -5.09
CA HIS A 59 -14.09 -0.60 -6.21
C HIS A 59 -14.92 -1.85 -6.56
N LYS A 60 -14.28 -3.01 -6.71
CA LYS A 60 -14.96 -4.27 -7.07
C LYS A 60 -15.94 -4.77 -6.02
N LEU A 61 -15.67 -4.52 -4.74
CA LEU A 61 -16.57 -4.86 -3.63
C LEU A 61 -17.63 -3.78 -3.37
N GLY A 62 -17.55 -2.63 -4.04
CA GLY A 62 -18.44 -1.50 -3.78
C GLY A 62 -18.30 -0.93 -2.37
N ARG A 63 -17.13 -1.09 -1.74
CA ARG A 63 -16.86 -0.64 -0.37
C ARG A 63 -16.03 0.66 -0.36
N PRO A 64 -16.31 1.60 0.56
CA PRO A 64 -15.42 2.73 0.79
C PRO A 64 -14.02 2.26 1.21
N LEU A 65 -12.97 2.98 0.79
CA LEU A 65 -11.58 2.71 1.14
C LEU A 65 -11.00 3.88 1.94
N ILE A 66 -10.77 3.65 3.22
CA ILE A 66 -10.09 4.60 4.10
C ILE A 66 -8.63 4.15 4.21
N THR A 67 -7.73 4.89 3.55
CA THR A 67 -6.29 4.63 3.64
C THR A 67 -5.67 5.51 4.72
N VAL A 68 -4.89 4.90 5.61
CA VAL A 68 -4.08 5.60 6.61
C VAL A 68 -2.62 5.26 6.35
N ALA A 69 -1.81 6.26 6.03
CA ALA A 69 -0.36 6.09 5.96
C ALA A 69 0.19 6.05 7.39
N CYS A 70 0.81 4.94 7.77
CA CYS A 70 1.40 4.80 9.09
C CYS A 70 2.78 5.46 9.15
N HIS A 71 3.04 6.14 10.27
CA HIS A 71 4.31 6.80 10.56
C HIS A 71 4.51 6.84 12.07
N GLU A 72 5.71 7.20 12.53
CA GLU A 72 6.09 7.12 13.95
C GLU A 72 5.28 8.07 14.85
N ASP A 73 4.73 9.15 14.30
CA ASP A 73 3.89 10.10 15.03
C ASP A 73 2.40 9.73 15.03
N LEU A 74 2.00 8.67 14.33
CA LEU A 74 0.60 8.23 14.31
C LEU A 74 0.22 7.68 15.68
N THR A 75 -0.78 8.30 16.33
CA THR A 75 -1.28 7.85 17.65
C THR A 75 -2.55 7.02 17.53
N ALA A 76 -2.86 6.23 18.56
CA ALA A 76 -4.15 5.54 18.66
C ALA A 76 -5.34 6.51 18.62
N SER A 77 -5.19 7.73 19.16
CA SER A 77 -6.24 8.76 19.10
C SER A 77 -6.47 9.27 17.68
N ASP A 78 -5.45 9.29 16.82
CA ASP A 78 -5.63 9.70 15.44
C ASP A 78 -6.40 8.65 14.63
N LEU A 79 -6.23 7.36 14.95
CA LEU A 79 -6.99 6.26 14.34
C LEU A 79 -8.43 6.18 14.85
N VAL A 80 -8.61 6.22 16.17
CA VAL A 80 -9.92 6.00 16.83
C VAL A 80 -10.76 7.28 16.84
N GLY A 81 -10.15 8.43 17.08
CA GLY A 81 -10.85 9.70 17.22
C GLY A 81 -10.43 10.47 18.46
N ARG A 82 -10.82 11.74 18.48
CA ARG A 82 -10.41 12.69 19.50
C ARG A 82 -11.49 13.75 19.73
N PHE A 83 -11.45 14.36 20.90
CA PHE A 83 -12.21 15.56 21.18
C PHE A 83 -11.50 16.77 20.57
N LEU A 84 -12.25 17.60 19.85
CA LEU A 84 -11.80 18.87 19.31
C LEU A 84 -12.63 20.00 19.93
N LEU A 85 -12.00 21.15 20.14
CA LEU A 85 -12.69 22.37 20.53
C LEU A 85 -13.26 23.04 19.27
N LYS A 86 -14.56 23.28 19.24
CA LYS A 86 -15.24 23.99 18.16
C LYS A 86 -16.04 25.14 18.76
N GLY A 87 -15.43 26.33 18.78
CA GLY A 87 -15.92 27.45 19.58
C GLY A 87 -15.80 27.11 21.06
N ASP A 88 -16.89 27.26 21.81
CA ASP A 88 -16.95 26.96 23.25
C ASP A 88 -17.36 25.52 23.56
N GLU A 89 -17.55 24.67 22.55
CA GLU A 89 -17.97 23.28 22.72
C GLU A 89 -16.83 22.28 22.46
N THR A 90 -16.75 21.26 23.32
CA THR A 90 -15.89 20.09 23.12
C THR A 90 -16.68 19.03 22.35
N VAL A 91 -16.33 18.80 21.08
CA VAL A 91 -17.01 17.85 20.20
C VAL A 91 -16.14 16.64 19.91
N TRP A 92 -16.75 15.45 19.93
CA TRP A 92 -16.06 14.23 19.50
C TRP A 92 -16.02 14.17 17.97
N VAL A 93 -14.85 13.84 17.43
CA VAL A 93 -14.66 13.55 16.00
C VAL A 93 -14.10 12.14 15.88
N ASP A 94 -14.82 11.29 15.15
CA ASP A 94 -14.37 9.93 14.84
C ASP A 94 -13.10 9.96 13.98
N GLY A 95 -12.16 9.08 14.29
CA GLY A 95 -11.00 8.83 13.45
C GLY A 95 -11.33 7.88 12.28
N PRO A 96 -10.39 7.69 11.35
CA PRO A 96 -10.56 6.86 10.16
C PRO A 96 -10.93 5.41 10.48
N LEU A 97 -10.37 4.83 11.55
CA LEU A 97 -10.68 3.46 11.96
C LEU A 97 -12.13 3.36 12.46
N THR A 98 -12.55 4.29 13.32
CA THR A 98 -13.92 4.33 13.84
C THR A 98 -14.94 4.56 12.74
N LEU A 99 -14.65 5.45 11.80
CA LEU A 99 -15.50 5.70 10.64
C LEU A 99 -15.67 4.41 9.82
N GLY A 100 -14.56 3.70 9.55
CA GLY A 100 -14.62 2.45 8.80
C GLY A 100 -15.40 1.35 9.50
N VAL A 101 -15.22 1.21 10.81
CA VAL A 101 -15.95 0.24 11.66
C VAL A 101 -17.46 0.52 11.65
N LYS A 102 -17.86 1.79 11.74
CA LYS A 102 -19.29 2.19 11.74
C LYS A 102 -19.98 2.03 10.40
N HIS A 103 -19.27 2.29 9.30
CA HIS A 103 -19.87 2.37 7.96
C HIS A 103 -19.50 1.21 7.02
N GLY A 104 -18.80 0.19 7.51
CA GLY A 104 -18.48 -1.00 6.70
C GLY A 104 -17.47 -0.73 5.60
N ALA A 105 -16.46 0.09 5.90
CA ALA A 105 -15.39 0.40 4.96
C ALA A 105 -14.27 -0.65 5.00
N ILE A 106 -13.46 -0.66 3.95
CA ILE A 106 -12.11 -1.20 4.00
C ILE A 106 -11.22 -0.14 4.67
N VAL A 107 -10.65 -0.45 5.82
CA VAL A 107 -9.61 0.38 6.43
C VAL A 107 -8.25 -0.23 6.11
N TYR A 108 -7.47 0.49 5.31
CA TYR A 108 -6.15 0.09 4.86
C TYR A 108 -5.07 0.87 5.63
N LEU A 109 -4.33 0.18 6.49
CA LEU A 109 -3.19 0.74 7.21
C LEU A 109 -1.91 0.45 6.42
N ASP A 110 -1.47 1.43 5.64
CA ASP A 110 -0.32 1.32 4.77
C ASP A 110 0.97 1.49 5.58
N GLU A 111 1.91 0.56 5.43
CA GLU A 111 3.19 0.54 6.15
C GLU A 111 3.02 0.49 7.68
N ILE A 112 2.14 -0.39 8.18
CA ILE A 112 1.74 -0.49 9.61
C ILE A 112 2.92 -0.59 10.60
N VAL A 113 4.03 -1.14 10.13
CA VAL A 113 5.31 -1.30 10.84
C VAL A 113 5.99 0.03 11.21
N GLU A 114 5.69 1.12 10.50
CA GLU A 114 6.20 2.45 10.82
C GLU A 114 5.43 3.11 11.97
N ALA A 115 4.23 2.62 12.29
CA ALA A 115 3.49 3.09 13.46
C ALA A 115 4.10 2.55 14.76
N ARG A 116 3.94 3.32 15.84
CA ARG A 116 4.35 2.87 17.18
C ARG A 116 3.56 1.65 17.62
N LYS A 117 4.19 0.82 18.46
CA LYS A 117 3.63 -0.47 18.89
C LYS A 117 2.30 -0.30 19.63
N ASP A 118 2.16 0.72 20.47
CA ASP A 118 0.91 1.09 21.16
C ASP A 118 -0.20 1.50 20.19
N THR A 119 0.13 2.15 19.08
CA THR A 119 -0.82 2.41 17.99
C THR A 119 -1.25 1.12 17.29
N THR A 120 -0.34 0.18 17.04
CA THR A 120 -0.67 -1.08 16.33
C THR A 120 -1.51 -2.08 17.15
N VAL A 121 -1.55 -2.00 18.48
CA VAL A 121 -2.34 -2.95 19.29
C VAL A 121 -3.84 -2.65 19.26
N ILE A 122 -4.24 -1.43 18.87
CA ILE A 122 -5.65 -1.02 18.85
C ILE A 122 -6.50 -1.84 17.86
N ILE A 123 -5.86 -2.43 16.85
CA ILE A 123 -6.51 -3.26 15.84
C ILE A 123 -6.64 -4.73 16.24
N HIS A 124 -6.08 -5.14 17.39
CA HIS A 124 -6.18 -6.53 17.87
C HIS A 124 -7.63 -6.95 18.14
N PRO A 125 -8.45 -6.18 18.86
CA PRO A 125 -9.84 -6.56 19.09
C PRO A 125 -10.70 -6.59 17.81
N LEU A 126 -10.28 -5.88 16.76
CA LEU A 126 -10.91 -5.87 15.43
C LEU A 126 -10.51 -7.06 14.53
N SER A 127 -9.41 -7.74 14.86
CA SER A 127 -8.88 -8.87 14.10
C SER A 127 -9.17 -10.23 14.73
N ASP A 128 -9.78 -10.24 15.91
CA ASP A 128 -10.34 -11.44 16.55
C ASP A 128 -11.84 -11.58 16.23
N ASP A 129 -12.43 -12.73 16.59
CA ASP A 129 -13.85 -13.06 16.37
C ASP A 129 -14.84 -12.03 16.96
N ARG A 130 -14.41 -11.26 17.95
CA ARG A 130 -15.24 -10.24 18.61
C ARG A 130 -15.50 -9.01 17.73
N ARG A 131 -14.56 -8.65 16.85
CA ARG A 131 -14.64 -7.47 15.95
C ARG A 131 -15.11 -6.18 16.65
N LEU A 132 -14.57 -5.92 17.85
CA LEU A 132 -14.91 -4.73 18.65
C LEU A 132 -13.83 -3.65 18.52
N LEU A 133 -14.22 -2.38 18.55
CA LEU A 133 -13.32 -1.24 18.66
C LEU A 133 -13.55 -0.51 20.00
N PRO A 134 -12.57 -0.53 20.93
CA PRO A 134 -12.65 0.28 22.13
C PRO A 134 -12.42 1.76 21.83
N ILE A 135 -13.34 2.61 22.29
CA ILE A 135 -13.19 4.07 22.32
C ILE A 135 -13.12 4.49 23.79
N GLU A 136 -11.94 4.32 24.37
CA GLU A 136 -11.69 4.54 25.81
C GLU A 136 -12.10 5.94 26.28
N LYS A 137 -11.77 6.98 25.50
CA LYS A 137 -12.12 8.37 25.80
C LYS A 137 -13.62 8.65 25.87
N LYS A 138 -14.46 7.77 25.30
CA LYS A 138 -15.92 7.84 25.39
C LYS A 138 -16.51 6.78 26.33
N GLY A 139 -15.70 5.87 26.85
CA GLY A 139 -16.17 4.69 27.58
C GLY A 139 -17.07 3.78 26.73
N GLN A 140 -16.82 3.69 25.41
CA GLN A 140 -17.66 2.95 24.47
C GLN A 140 -16.91 1.78 23.84
N MET A 141 -17.65 0.71 23.54
CA MET A 141 -17.20 -0.39 22.68
C MET A 141 -18.10 -0.40 21.45
N ILE A 142 -17.52 -0.33 20.26
CA ILE A 142 -18.27 -0.34 19.00
C ILE A 142 -18.04 -1.68 18.31
N GLU A 143 -19.11 -2.38 17.96
CA GLU A 143 -19.02 -3.58 17.12
C GLU A 143 -18.89 -3.20 15.65
N ALA A 144 -17.96 -3.83 14.96
CA ALA A 144 -17.75 -3.59 13.54
C ALA A 144 -18.86 -4.23 12.73
N VAL A 145 -19.45 -3.45 11.83
CA VAL A 145 -20.49 -3.96 10.93
C VAL A 145 -19.93 -5.03 10.00
N ASP A 146 -20.80 -5.87 9.46
CA ASP A 146 -20.42 -7.04 8.65
C ASP A 146 -19.51 -6.69 7.47
N ASP A 147 -19.72 -5.55 6.83
CA ASP A 147 -18.91 -5.11 5.68
C ASP A 147 -17.54 -4.52 6.03
N PHE A 148 -17.27 -4.23 7.30
CA PHE A 148 -15.97 -3.72 7.74
C PHE A 148 -14.86 -4.76 7.46
N LEU A 149 -13.80 -4.31 6.79
CA LEU A 149 -12.62 -5.12 6.51
C LEU A 149 -11.35 -4.37 6.93
N LEU A 150 -10.55 -5.00 7.77
CA LEU A 150 -9.24 -4.49 8.16
C LEU A 150 -8.16 -5.05 7.23
N VAL A 151 -7.38 -4.15 6.64
CA VAL A 151 -6.26 -4.50 5.77
C VAL A 151 -5.01 -3.76 6.23
N ILE A 152 -3.89 -4.46 6.29
CA ILE A 152 -2.58 -3.87 6.62
C ILE A 152 -1.58 -4.17 5.50
N SER A 153 -0.57 -3.32 5.31
CA SER A 153 0.58 -3.65 4.46
C SER A 153 1.90 -3.46 5.20
N TYR A 154 2.91 -4.22 4.78
CA TYR A 154 4.31 -3.88 5.08
C TYR A 154 5.27 -4.49 4.06
N ASN A 155 6.48 -3.96 4.01
CA ASN A 155 7.55 -4.40 3.11
C ASN A 155 8.55 -5.27 3.90
N PRO A 156 8.50 -6.61 3.80
CA PRO A 156 9.44 -7.46 4.53
C PRO A 156 10.88 -7.25 4.03
N GLY A 157 11.83 -7.15 4.97
CA GLY A 157 13.26 -7.01 4.67
C GLY A 157 13.72 -5.57 4.33
N TYR A 158 12.82 -4.60 4.30
CA TYR A 158 13.14 -3.17 4.13
C TYR A 158 13.62 -2.52 5.43
N GLN A 159 13.23 -3.08 6.58
CA GLN A 159 13.41 -2.44 7.88
C GLN A 159 14.45 -3.16 8.71
N SER A 160 15.11 -2.40 9.61
CA SER A 160 15.95 -2.99 10.64
C SER A 160 15.19 -4.09 11.37
N VAL A 161 15.89 -5.15 11.78
CA VAL A 161 15.32 -6.30 12.53
C VAL A 161 14.44 -5.86 13.73
N LEU A 162 14.64 -4.63 14.22
CA LEU A 162 13.92 -4.00 15.33
C LEU A 162 12.50 -3.51 15.00
N LYS A 163 12.16 -3.30 13.72
CA LYS A 163 10.86 -2.76 13.25
C LYS A 163 9.96 -3.81 12.56
N ASP A 164 10.12 -5.10 12.86
CA ASP A 164 9.21 -6.13 12.33
C ASP A 164 7.88 -6.20 13.11
N LEU A 165 6.82 -6.67 12.45
CA LEU A 165 5.56 -7.01 13.11
C LEU A 165 5.77 -8.19 14.08
N LYS A 166 5.26 -8.06 15.30
CA LYS A 166 5.23 -9.16 16.27
C LYS A 166 4.47 -10.37 15.69
N GLN A 167 4.91 -11.58 16.03
CA GLN A 167 4.24 -12.82 15.63
C GLN A 167 2.77 -12.86 16.06
N SER A 168 2.45 -12.32 17.25
CA SER A 168 1.08 -12.21 17.74
C SER A 168 0.18 -11.33 16.87
N THR A 169 0.73 -10.29 16.22
CA THR A 169 -0.01 -9.51 15.22
C THR A 169 -0.11 -10.28 13.92
N LYS A 170 0.98 -10.92 13.46
CA LYS A 170 1.01 -11.66 12.19
C LYS A 170 -0.02 -12.79 12.13
N GLN A 171 -0.19 -13.53 13.23
CA GLN A 171 -1.10 -14.69 13.31
C GLN A 171 -2.59 -14.33 13.37
N ARG A 172 -2.94 -13.03 13.31
CA ARG A 172 -4.33 -12.55 13.28
C ARG A 172 -4.83 -12.21 11.87
N PHE A 173 -3.98 -12.38 10.85
CA PHE A 173 -4.28 -11.96 9.48
C PHE A 173 -3.98 -13.08 8.49
N MET A 174 -4.86 -13.23 7.51
CA MET A 174 -4.53 -13.95 6.29
C MET A 174 -3.54 -13.10 5.47
N ALA A 175 -2.47 -13.72 4.97
CA ALA A 175 -1.44 -13.01 4.23
C ALA A 175 -1.54 -13.27 2.72
N ILE A 176 -1.47 -12.20 1.93
CA ILE A 176 -1.27 -12.25 0.48
C ILE A 176 0.12 -11.68 0.18
N GLU A 177 0.93 -12.47 -0.52
CA GLU A 177 2.29 -12.09 -0.89
C GLU A 177 2.33 -11.56 -2.33
N PHE A 178 2.96 -10.39 -2.47
CA PHE A 178 3.18 -9.69 -3.71
C PHE A 178 4.66 -9.71 -4.04
N SER A 179 4.96 -9.92 -5.31
CA SER A 179 6.27 -9.77 -5.91
C SER A 179 6.18 -8.80 -7.09
N TYR A 180 7.32 -8.49 -7.71
CA TYR A 180 7.27 -7.81 -9.00
C TYR A 180 6.62 -8.73 -10.05
N PRO A 181 5.76 -8.20 -10.94
CA PRO A 181 5.05 -9.04 -11.91
C PRO A 181 6.03 -9.76 -12.87
N PRO A 182 5.63 -10.90 -13.44
CA PRO A 182 6.37 -11.54 -14.53
C PRO A 182 6.56 -10.59 -15.71
N ARG A 183 7.66 -10.77 -16.46
CA ARG A 183 8.09 -9.90 -17.56
C ARG A 183 6.97 -9.42 -18.48
N ASP A 184 6.18 -10.36 -19.02
CA ASP A 184 5.12 -10.07 -19.98
C ASP A 184 3.97 -9.27 -19.36
N LEU A 185 3.70 -9.49 -18.07
CA LEU A 185 2.68 -8.75 -17.35
C LEU A 185 3.17 -7.36 -16.97
N GLU A 186 4.42 -7.25 -16.49
CA GLU A 186 5.03 -5.97 -16.15
C GLU A 186 5.15 -5.07 -17.38
N ALA A 187 5.52 -5.62 -18.55
CA ALA A 187 5.57 -4.88 -19.80
C ALA A 187 4.19 -4.31 -20.17
N ARG A 188 3.13 -5.11 -20.07
CA ARG A 188 1.75 -4.62 -20.30
C ARG A 188 1.31 -3.54 -19.31
N ILE A 189 1.74 -3.64 -18.06
CA ILE A 189 1.50 -2.60 -17.05
C ILE A 189 2.18 -1.30 -17.49
N LEU A 190 3.43 -1.37 -17.93
CA LEU A 190 4.18 -0.22 -18.43
C LEU A 190 3.55 0.39 -19.69
N GLU A 191 3.18 -0.43 -20.67
CA GLU A 191 2.51 0.04 -21.89
C GLU A 191 1.28 0.89 -21.55
N ARG A 192 0.48 0.44 -20.57
CA ARG A 192 -0.74 1.13 -20.16
C ARG A 192 -0.47 2.36 -19.28
N GLU A 193 0.30 2.22 -18.21
CA GLU A 193 0.47 3.27 -17.18
C GLU A 193 1.51 4.33 -17.58
N ALA A 194 2.57 3.92 -18.29
CA ALA A 194 3.53 4.87 -18.85
C ALA A 194 3.08 5.38 -20.23
N GLY A 195 2.24 4.63 -20.95
CA GLY A 195 1.73 5.01 -22.27
C GLY A 195 2.80 4.94 -23.36
N VAL A 196 3.73 4.00 -23.22
CA VAL A 196 4.83 3.74 -24.17
C VAL A 196 4.52 2.54 -25.06
N GLY A 197 5.21 2.43 -26.20
CA GLY A 197 5.11 1.25 -27.06
C GLY A 197 5.73 0.00 -26.42
N LYS A 198 5.29 -1.18 -26.88
CA LYS A 198 5.72 -2.50 -26.40
C LYS A 198 7.24 -2.67 -26.36
N GLU A 199 7.97 -2.19 -27.36
CA GLU A 199 9.43 -2.29 -27.41
C GLU A 199 10.09 -1.58 -26.22
N VAL A 200 9.71 -0.32 -25.97
CA VAL A 200 10.22 0.46 -24.83
C VAL A 200 9.83 -0.19 -23.51
N ALA A 201 8.60 -0.68 -23.38
CA ALA A 201 8.16 -1.37 -22.17
C ALA A 201 9.00 -2.62 -21.88
N VAL A 202 9.21 -3.48 -22.88
CA VAL A 202 10.04 -4.69 -22.75
C VAL A 202 11.49 -4.33 -22.42
N SER A 203 12.05 -3.28 -23.01
CA SER A 203 13.40 -2.80 -22.67
C SER A 203 13.49 -2.32 -21.23
N LEU A 204 12.54 -1.52 -20.75
CA LEU A 204 12.50 -1.07 -19.35
C LEU A 204 12.36 -2.24 -18.37
N VAL A 205 11.52 -3.22 -18.68
CA VAL A 205 11.40 -4.44 -17.85
C VAL A 205 12.70 -5.23 -17.86
N THR A 206 13.38 -5.35 -19.00
CA THR A 206 14.68 -6.03 -19.10
C THR A 206 15.75 -5.33 -18.25
N VAL A 207 15.78 -3.99 -18.25
CA VAL A 207 16.60 -3.22 -17.30
C VAL A 207 16.18 -3.56 -15.87
N GLY A 208 14.87 -3.55 -15.59
CA GLY A 208 14.30 -3.91 -14.29
C GLY A 208 14.78 -5.26 -13.74
N GLU A 209 14.67 -6.31 -14.53
CA GLU A 209 15.12 -7.67 -14.20
C GLU A 209 16.63 -7.70 -13.89
N LYS A 210 17.45 -7.09 -14.76
CA LYS A 210 18.90 -7.04 -14.56
C LYS A 210 19.30 -6.29 -13.30
N VAL A 211 18.65 -5.16 -13.01
CA VAL A 211 18.90 -4.37 -11.80
C VAL A 211 18.46 -5.14 -10.55
N ARG A 212 17.30 -5.81 -10.57
CA ARG A 212 16.82 -6.63 -9.44
C ARG A 212 17.76 -7.78 -9.10
N ASN A 213 18.44 -8.36 -10.10
CA ASN A 213 19.44 -9.42 -9.88
C ASN A 213 20.70 -8.93 -9.14
N LEU A 214 20.93 -7.60 -9.07
CA LEU A 214 22.04 -7.01 -8.32
C LEU A 214 21.74 -6.80 -6.83
N LYS A 215 20.51 -7.08 -6.35
CA LYS A 215 20.13 -6.93 -4.93
C LYS A 215 21.07 -7.66 -3.96
N ASN A 216 21.61 -8.82 -4.35
CA ASN A 216 22.54 -9.56 -3.48
C ASN A 216 24.01 -9.18 -3.70
N HIS A 217 24.28 -8.15 -4.50
CA HIS A 217 25.62 -7.75 -4.95
C HIS A 217 25.92 -6.26 -4.70
N GLY A 218 25.27 -5.65 -3.69
CA GLY A 218 25.55 -4.27 -3.26
C GLY A 218 24.36 -3.30 -3.34
N LEU A 219 23.22 -3.71 -3.91
CA LEU A 219 21.97 -2.92 -3.83
C LEU A 219 21.11 -3.38 -2.66
N GLU A 220 20.67 -2.45 -1.81
CA GLU A 220 19.73 -2.77 -0.74
C GLU A 220 18.37 -3.25 -1.28
N GLU A 221 17.90 -2.67 -2.39
CA GLU A 221 16.65 -3.03 -3.04
C GLU A 221 16.78 -3.02 -4.57
N GLY A 222 15.99 -3.88 -5.23
CA GLY A 222 15.84 -3.85 -6.68
C GLY A 222 14.89 -2.73 -7.12
N VAL A 223 14.97 -2.32 -8.38
CA VAL A 223 14.09 -1.29 -8.94
C VAL A 223 12.62 -1.72 -8.93
N SER A 224 11.74 -0.84 -8.44
CA SER A 224 10.30 -1.08 -8.38
C SER A 224 9.60 -0.84 -9.71
N THR A 225 8.44 -1.49 -9.93
CA THR A 225 7.59 -1.23 -11.12
C THR A 225 7.21 0.25 -11.23
N ARG A 226 7.04 0.95 -10.10
CA ARG A 226 6.80 2.41 -10.07
C ARG A 226 7.90 3.20 -10.77
N LEU A 227 9.17 2.90 -10.49
CA LEU A 227 10.31 3.60 -11.09
C LEU A 227 10.43 3.28 -12.60
N LEU A 228 10.11 2.05 -12.99
CA LEU A 228 10.03 1.69 -14.41
C LEU A 228 8.92 2.47 -15.15
N ILE A 229 7.76 2.68 -14.51
CA ILE A 229 6.69 3.52 -15.05
C ILE A 229 7.17 4.97 -15.20
N TYR A 230 7.87 5.53 -14.21
CA TYR A 230 8.43 6.89 -14.31
C TYR A 230 9.43 7.03 -15.44
N ALA A 231 10.34 6.06 -15.60
CA ALA A 231 11.27 6.03 -16.74
C ALA A 231 10.51 6.01 -18.08
N GLY A 232 9.46 5.19 -18.20
CA GLY A 232 8.61 5.16 -19.38
C GLY A 232 7.89 6.49 -19.65
N GLN A 233 7.37 7.16 -18.63
CA GLN A 233 6.71 8.46 -18.76
C GLN A 233 7.69 9.54 -19.23
N LEU A 234 8.94 9.53 -18.76
CA LEU A 234 10.00 10.42 -19.24
C LEU A 234 10.37 10.13 -20.71
N ILE A 235 10.47 8.85 -21.10
CA ILE A 235 10.73 8.50 -22.50
C ILE A 235 9.58 8.96 -23.40
N LYS A 236 8.33 8.78 -22.96
CA LYS A 236 7.14 9.26 -23.67
C LYS A 236 7.15 10.78 -23.87
N SER A 237 7.69 11.55 -22.93
CA SER A 237 7.80 13.02 -23.06
C SER A 237 8.99 13.47 -23.91
N GLY A 238 9.75 12.55 -24.50
CA GLY A 238 10.86 12.84 -25.42
C GLY A 238 12.25 12.82 -24.77
N VAL A 239 12.37 12.45 -23.49
CA VAL A 239 13.67 12.27 -22.83
C VAL A 239 14.35 11.01 -23.39
N LYS A 240 15.65 11.11 -23.72
CA LYS A 240 16.42 9.95 -24.19
C LYS A 240 16.39 8.81 -23.15
N PRO A 241 16.29 7.53 -23.55
CA PRO A 241 16.20 6.40 -22.62
C PRO A 241 17.27 6.39 -21.53
N GLN A 242 18.53 6.69 -21.88
CA GLN A 242 19.64 6.71 -20.93
C GLN A 242 19.43 7.78 -19.84
N ALA A 243 19.00 8.98 -20.22
CA ALA A 243 18.72 10.06 -19.29
C ALA A 243 17.46 9.81 -18.43
N ALA A 244 16.44 9.19 -19.02
CA ALA A 244 15.23 8.79 -18.30
C ALA A 244 15.54 7.73 -17.23
N CYS A 245 16.28 6.68 -17.59
CA CYS A 245 16.72 5.64 -16.65
C CYS A 245 17.68 6.19 -15.59
N GLU A 246 18.60 7.10 -15.95
CA GLU A 246 19.47 7.76 -14.97
C GLU A 246 18.66 8.47 -13.88
N ALA A 247 17.67 9.28 -14.28
CA ALA A 247 16.86 10.08 -13.36
C ALA A 247 15.85 9.26 -12.56
N ALA A 248 15.19 8.27 -13.18
CA ALA A 248 14.08 7.54 -12.57
C ALA A 248 14.49 6.21 -11.93
N ILE A 249 15.59 5.58 -12.37
CA ILE A 249 16.00 4.25 -11.90
C ILE A 249 17.32 4.34 -11.14
N ILE A 250 18.38 4.91 -11.73
CA ILE A 250 19.74 4.79 -11.20
C ILE A 250 19.94 5.66 -9.96
N ARG A 251 19.67 6.96 -10.05
CA ARG A 251 19.88 7.90 -8.94
C ARG A 251 18.99 7.61 -7.72
N PRO A 252 17.72 7.17 -7.87
CA PRO A 252 16.90 6.89 -6.71
C PRO A 252 17.26 5.62 -5.92
N ILE A 253 17.97 4.65 -6.53
CA ILE A 253 18.23 3.35 -5.89
C ILE A 253 19.63 3.24 -5.27
N THR A 254 20.56 4.15 -5.60
CA THR A 254 21.91 4.11 -5.03
C THR A 254 22.66 5.44 -5.21
N ASP A 255 23.37 5.84 -4.16
CA ASP A 255 24.35 6.94 -4.18
C ASP A 255 25.79 6.45 -4.46
N ASP A 256 26.02 5.13 -4.51
CA ASP A 256 27.33 4.55 -4.78
C ASP A 256 27.74 4.70 -6.26
N ALA A 257 28.87 5.36 -6.51
CA ALA A 257 29.29 5.74 -7.85
C ALA A 257 29.65 4.54 -8.76
N ASP A 258 30.19 3.46 -8.20
CA ASP A 258 30.58 2.26 -8.94
C ASP A 258 29.35 1.43 -9.31
N MET A 259 28.38 1.33 -8.40
CA MET A 259 27.05 0.77 -8.67
C MET A 259 26.33 1.59 -9.73
N GLN A 260 26.31 2.92 -9.63
CA GLN A 260 25.72 3.75 -10.67
C GLN A 260 26.38 3.53 -12.05
N ARG A 261 27.71 3.38 -12.11
CA ARG A 261 28.41 3.04 -13.38
C ARG A 261 27.93 1.70 -13.93
N SER A 262 27.86 0.67 -13.09
CA SER A 262 27.39 -0.66 -13.47
C SER A 262 25.95 -0.63 -13.99
N LEU A 263 25.07 0.16 -13.37
CA LEU A 263 23.69 0.33 -13.79
C LEU A 263 23.58 1.08 -15.14
N ARG A 264 24.44 2.06 -15.40
CA ARG A 264 24.49 2.76 -16.70
C ARG A 264 24.91 1.82 -17.83
N GLU A 265 25.84 0.90 -17.57
CA GLU A 265 26.23 -0.13 -18.54
C GLU A 265 25.06 -1.06 -18.87
N ILE A 266 24.27 -1.47 -17.87
CA ILE A 266 23.04 -2.26 -18.08
C ILE A 266 22.06 -1.50 -18.98
N VAL A 267 21.82 -0.21 -18.71
CA VAL A 267 20.90 0.60 -19.52
C VAL A 267 21.40 0.72 -20.96
N THR A 268 22.70 0.98 -21.15
CA THR A 268 23.33 1.12 -22.48
C THR A 268 23.32 -0.19 -23.27
N ALA A 269 23.41 -1.34 -22.60
CA ALA A 269 23.33 -2.63 -23.27
C ALA A 269 21.90 -2.97 -23.73
N VAL A 270 20.87 -2.31 -23.20
CA VAL A 270 19.46 -2.57 -23.52
C VAL A 270 18.87 -1.53 -24.49
N PHE A 271 19.34 -0.29 -24.47
CA PHE A 271 18.89 0.83 -25.31
C PHE A 271 20.03 1.43 -26.14
#